data_AF-A0AAD6H221-F1
#
_entry.id   AF-A0AAD6H221-F1
#
_cell.length_a   1.000
_cell.length_b   1.000
_cell.length_c   1.000
_cell.angle_alpha   90.00
_cell.angle_beta   90.00
_cell.angle_gamma   90.00
#
_symmetry.space_group_name_H-M   'P 1'
#
loop_
_entity.id
_entity.type
_entity.pdbx_description
1 polymer ?
#
loop_
_entity_poly.entity_id
_entity_poly.type
_entity_poly.pdbx_seq_one_letter_code
_entity_poly.pdbx_strand_id
1 'polypeptide(L)'
;MFLVVSALTNMFHVRGYGYIEYYTSFVKCVAVVLMIFFMFIMISGGIPATNGPIERRLASAVCDSFSGECLPSLWLIIWLVGMCVPSNDTNLVNASGTMGSPFIIAIKRADVYGLANSINGFTFLSVISCGITSVYIASRSLTALSDLQMIHSFFGRKDLQGRPYVSLIISLGLVGGLGYLNCNSVGSLVAIATLFQWGSIYIAHLRFRQGLRAQGKDLSTLPFKGLLTPWSQYFGLIIVLLVFGCEFYLACWPFGEKGSVKSFFSAYLAAPLFFFDYFVYKQWYFKTKIVKPVDMDFGPARAFDEQDLINAIAAEDAERDPEKNKRQTWTKRVLYIVIG
;
A
#
# COMPACT_ATOMS: atom_id res chain seq x y z
N MET A 1 8.07 17.40 13.30
CA MET A 1 8.51 16.06 13.78
C MET A 1 8.48 15.02 12.67
N PHE A 2 7.33 14.70 12.07
CA PHE A 2 7.19 13.66 11.04
C PHE A 2 8.17 13.78 9.85
N LEU A 3 8.31 14.99 9.28
CA LEU A 3 9.24 15.21 8.15
C LEU A 3 10.71 15.01 8.53
N VAL A 4 11.08 15.40 9.76
CA VAL A 4 12.45 15.25 10.26
C VAL A 4 12.76 13.76 10.47
N VAL A 5 11.86 13.02 11.10
CA VAL A 5 12.00 11.57 11.26
C VAL A 5 12.07 10.88 9.89
N SER A 6 11.19 11.25 8.96
CA SER A 6 11.16 10.67 7.61
C SER A 6 12.44 10.95 6.82
N ALA A 7 12.98 12.16 6.91
CA ALA A 7 14.24 12.52 6.29
C ALA A 7 15.41 11.72 6.87
N LEU A 8 15.52 11.68 8.20
CA LEU A 8 16.58 10.95 8.90
C LEU A 8 16.53 9.45 8.62
N THR A 9 15.33 8.84 8.63
CA THR A 9 15.20 7.41 8.38
C THR A 9 15.52 7.05 6.92
N ASN A 10 15.23 7.94 5.97
CA ASN A 10 15.59 7.75 4.56
C ASN A 10 17.07 8.02 4.25
N MET A 11 17.81 8.61 5.20
CA MET A 11 19.27 8.70 5.13
C MET A 11 19.97 7.39 5.53
N PHE A 12 19.28 6.37 6.03
CA PHE A 12 19.91 5.07 6.25
C PHE A 12 20.06 4.30 4.94
N HIS A 13 21.11 3.48 4.87
CA HIS A 13 21.33 2.60 3.72
C HIS A 13 20.16 1.60 3.58
N VAL A 14 19.83 1.24 2.33
CA VAL A 14 18.68 0.39 1.93
C VAL A 14 18.55 -0.86 2.78
N ARG A 15 19.66 -1.53 3.09
CA ARG A 15 19.67 -2.74 3.93
C ARG A 15 19.18 -2.44 5.34
N GLY A 16 19.70 -1.41 5.99
CA GLY A 16 19.30 -1.03 7.35
C GLY A 16 17.82 -0.63 7.43
N TYR A 17 17.32 0.08 6.42
CA TYR A 17 15.90 0.40 6.32
C TYR A 17 15.03 -0.86 6.22
N GLY A 18 15.42 -1.83 5.39
CA GLY A 18 14.72 -3.10 5.24
C GLY A 18 14.60 -3.89 6.54
N TYR A 19 15.68 -3.96 7.33
CA TYR A 19 15.64 -4.60 8.64
C TYR A 19 14.69 -3.89 9.61
N ILE A 20 14.77 -2.56 9.70
CA ILE A 20 13.89 -1.78 10.59
C ILE A 20 12.43 -2.00 10.21
N GLU A 21 12.08 -1.89 8.92
CA GLU A 21 10.71 -2.03 8.46
C GLU A 21 10.18 -3.46 8.62
N TYR A 22 11.05 -4.48 8.51
CA TYR A 22 10.68 -5.86 8.80
C TYR A 22 10.26 -6.03 10.26
N TYR A 23 11.07 -5.56 11.22
CA TYR A 23 10.74 -5.66 12.64
C TYR A 23 9.52 -4.80 13.03
N THR A 24 9.41 -3.58 12.52
CA THR A 24 8.23 -2.74 12.78
C THR A 24 6.98 -3.40 12.21
N SER A 25 7.04 -4.00 11.03
CA SER A 25 5.92 -4.72 10.43
C SER A 25 5.56 -5.98 11.21
N PHE A 26 6.53 -6.72 11.72
CA PHE A 26 6.29 -7.86 12.60
C PHE A 26 5.55 -7.43 13.88
N VAL A 27 6.01 -6.38 14.54
CA VAL A 27 5.32 -5.81 15.71
C VAL A 27 3.90 -5.38 15.37
N LYS A 28 3.68 -4.81 14.17
CA LYS A 28 2.33 -4.45 13.72
C LYS A 28 1.43 -5.66 13.53
N CYS A 29 1.93 -6.73 12.92
CA CYS A 29 1.16 -7.97 12.76
C CYS A 29 0.78 -8.57 14.12
N VAL A 30 1.71 -8.61 15.08
CA VAL A 30 1.45 -9.09 16.44
C VAL A 30 0.38 -8.23 17.13
N ALA A 31 0.48 -6.90 17.03
CA ALA A 31 -0.52 -6.00 17.62
C ALA A 31 -1.92 -6.21 17.03
N VAL A 32 -2.03 -6.42 15.71
CA VAL A 32 -3.31 -6.72 15.05
C VAL A 32 -3.91 -8.02 15.57
N VAL A 33 -3.09 -9.07 15.71
CA VAL A 33 -3.53 -10.37 16.25
C VAL A 33 -4.04 -10.21 17.69
N LEU A 34 -3.32 -9.48 18.54
CA LEU A 34 -3.76 -9.20 19.92
C LEU A 34 -5.08 -8.42 19.94
N MET A 35 -5.28 -7.46 19.03
CA MET A 35 -6.53 -6.72 18.91
C MET A 35 -7.70 -7.62 18.49
N ILE A 36 -7.49 -8.60 17.60
CA ILE A 36 -8.52 -9.58 17.24
C ILE A 36 -8.96 -10.37 18.47
N PHE A 37 -8.01 -10.90 19.24
CA PHE A 37 -8.32 -11.66 20.45
C PHE A 37 -9.08 -10.81 21.47
N PHE A 38 -8.67 -9.57 21.67
CA PHE A 38 -9.36 -8.65 22.57
C PHE A 38 -10.80 -8.36 22.13
N MET A 39 -11.02 -8.09 20.84
CA MET A 39 -12.37 -7.85 20.30
C MET A 39 -13.26 -9.09 20.47
N PHE A 40 -12.71 -10.29 20.28
CA PHE A 40 -13.42 -11.54 20.52
C PHE A 40 -13.83 -11.73 21.99
N ILE A 41 -12.96 -11.35 22.94
CA ILE A 41 -13.28 -11.38 24.37
C ILE A 41 -14.42 -10.41 24.72
N MET A 42 -14.39 -9.20 24.15
CA MET A 42 -15.47 -8.23 24.35
C MET A 42 -16.82 -8.73 23.82
N ILE A 43 -16.81 -9.32 22.62
CA ILE A 43 -17.99 -9.89 21.98
C ILE A 43 -18.58 -11.06 22.79
N SER A 44 -17.72 -11.93 23.33
CA SER A 44 -18.16 -13.08 24.12
C SER A 44 -18.67 -12.72 25.53
N GLY A 45 -18.72 -11.42 25.88
CA GLY A 45 -19.15 -10.95 27.19
C GLY A 45 -18.12 -11.17 28.30
N GLY A 46 -16.85 -11.36 27.93
CA GLY A 46 -15.75 -11.56 28.88
C GLY A 46 -15.38 -10.32 29.69
N ILE A 47 -15.91 -9.14 29.34
CA ILE A 47 -15.72 -7.89 30.09
C ILE A 47 -17.07 -7.44 30.65
N PRO A 48 -17.21 -7.30 31.99
CA PRO A 48 -18.48 -6.96 32.64
C PRO A 48 -19.09 -5.62 32.21
N ALA A 49 -18.26 -4.67 31.77
CA ALA A 49 -18.69 -3.34 31.33
C ALA A 49 -19.37 -3.36 29.95
N THR A 50 -19.06 -4.35 29.11
CA THR A 50 -19.74 -4.57 27.83
C THR A 50 -20.88 -5.55 28.05
N ASN A 51 -22.13 -5.06 28.00
CA ASN A 51 -23.31 -5.91 27.80
C ASN A 51 -23.21 -6.55 26.40
N GLY A 52 -22.37 -7.58 26.27
CA GLY A 52 -22.00 -8.20 25.00
C GLY A 52 -23.26 -8.58 24.20
N PRO A 53 -23.33 -8.29 22.89
CA PRO A 53 -24.57 -8.51 22.13
C PRO A 53 -24.86 -10.00 21.81
N ILE A 54 -24.00 -10.95 22.20
CA ILE A 54 -23.92 -12.24 21.51
C ILE A 54 -24.27 -13.44 22.41
N GLU A 55 -25.34 -14.12 22.01
CA GLU A 55 -25.64 -15.50 22.37
C GLU A 55 -24.45 -16.42 22.06
N ARG A 56 -24.09 -17.30 23.00
CA ARG A 56 -22.93 -18.21 22.94
C ARG A 56 -22.79 -19.06 21.66
N ARG A 57 -23.83 -19.17 20.82
CA ARG A 57 -23.86 -19.96 19.58
C ARG A 57 -23.14 -19.32 18.38
N LEU A 58 -23.05 -17.98 18.31
CA LEU A 58 -22.33 -17.31 17.21
C LEU A 58 -20.81 -17.32 17.45
N ALA A 59 -20.38 -17.24 18.71
CA ALA A 59 -18.97 -17.30 19.09
C ALA A 59 -18.30 -18.64 18.71
N SER A 60 -19.03 -19.76 18.82
CA SER A 60 -18.52 -21.08 18.40
C SER A 60 -18.34 -21.20 16.89
N ALA A 61 -19.24 -20.61 16.08
CA ALA A 61 -19.12 -20.64 14.61
C ALA A 61 -17.90 -19.84 14.09
N VAL A 62 -17.49 -18.81 14.82
CA VAL A 62 -16.29 -18.03 14.51
C VAL A 62 -15.01 -18.81 14.86
N CYS A 63 -15.01 -19.59 15.95
CA CYS A 63 -13.89 -20.47 16.30
C CYS A 63 -13.66 -21.58 15.25
N ASP A 64 -14.73 -22.11 14.65
CA ASP A 64 -14.62 -23.12 13.61
C ASP A 64 -14.08 -22.55 12.28
N SER A 65 -14.20 -21.22 12.06
CA SER A 65 -13.63 -20.53 10.90
C SER A 65 -12.11 -20.31 11.01
N PHE A 66 -11.48 -20.72 12.12
CA PHE A 66 -10.06 -20.47 12.42
C PHE A 66 -9.10 -21.44 11.71
N SER A 67 -9.62 -22.46 11.02
CA SER A 67 -8.81 -23.42 10.26
C SER A 67 -8.66 -22.99 8.79
N GLY A 68 -7.81 -22.02 8.51
CA GLY A 68 -7.25 -21.83 7.16
C GLY A 68 -7.20 -20.41 6.64
N GLU A 69 -5.97 -19.96 6.37
CA GLU A 69 -5.57 -18.83 5.52
C GLU A 69 -5.64 -17.41 6.15
N CYS A 70 -4.65 -16.56 5.82
CA CYS A 70 -4.45 -15.22 6.38
C CYS A 70 -5.33 -14.11 5.76
N LEU A 71 -5.99 -14.36 4.63
CA LEU A 71 -6.85 -13.39 3.92
C LEU A 71 -8.21 -13.06 4.58
N PRO A 72 -8.83 -13.89 5.45
CA PRO A 72 -10.05 -13.53 6.18
C PRO A 72 -9.82 -12.54 7.33
N SER A 73 -8.56 -12.36 7.78
CA SER A 73 -8.26 -11.62 9.02
C SER A 73 -8.75 -10.17 9.00
N LEU A 74 -8.61 -9.46 7.88
CA LEU A 74 -9.04 -8.06 7.78
C LEU A 74 -10.57 -7.90 7.75
N TRP A 75 -11.25 -8.79 7.03
CA TRP A 75 -12.71 -8.81 6.95
C TRP A 75 -13.34 -9.21 8.28
N LEU A 76 -12.72 -10.17 8.97
CA LEU A 76 -13.09 -10.57 10.32
C LEU A 76 -12.95 -9.40 11.28
N ILE A 77 -11.85 -8.66 11.25
CA ILE A 77 -11.66 -7.49 12.10
C ILE A 77 -12.77 -6.44 11.88
N ILE A 78 -13.06 -6.10 10.62
CA ILE A 78 -14.10 -5.10 10.29
C ILE A 78 -15.47 -5.57 10.82
N TRP A 79 -15.77 -6.85 10.65
CA TRP A 79 -17.00 -7.46 11.13
C TRP A 79 -17.10 -7.47 12.67
N LEU A 80 -16.03 -7.88 13.37
CA LEU A 80 -15.96 -7.88 14.83
C LEU A 80 -16.14 -6.46 15.39
N VAL A 81 -15.48 -5.47 14.80
CA VAL A 81 -15.62 -4.07 15.22
C VAL A 81 -17.02 -3.53 14.98
N GLY A 82 -17.65 -3.89 13.85
CA GLY A 82 -19.03 -3.51 13.55
C GLY A 82 -20.06 -4.08 14.53
N MET A 83 -19.76 -5.19 15.20
CA MET A 83 -20.60 -5.72 16.28
C MET A 83 -20.35 -5.05 17.63
N CYS A 84 -19.15 -4.49 17.85
CA CYS A 84 -18.79 -3.78 19.08
C CYS A 84 -19.26 -2.32 19.10
N VAL A 85 -19.39 -1.68 17.93
CA VAL A 85 -19.74 -0.26 17.81
C VAL A 85 -20.96 -0.08 16.93
N PRO A 86 -22.05 0.52 17.44
CA PRO A 86 -23.22 0.77 16.63
C PRO A 86 -22.93 1.84 15.57
N SER A 87 -23.52 1.69 14.38
CA SER A 87 -23.29 2.58 13.24
C SER A 87 -23.81 4.01 13.44
N ASN A 88 -24.65 4.25 14.45
CA ASN A 88 -25.22 5.56 14.78
C ASN A 88 -24.43 6.31 15.88
N ASP A 89 -23.23 5.85 16.23
CA ASP A 89 -22.44 6.51 17.26
C ASP A 89 -21.95 7.90 16.82
N THR A 90 -22.21 8.92 17.64
CA THR A 90 -21.83 10.30 17.37
C THR A 90 -20.31 10.51 17.27
N ASN A 91 -19.51 9.64 17.89
CA ASN A 91 -18.05 9.69 17.84
C ASN A 91 -17.46 9.09 16.56
N LEU A 92 -18.22 8.31 15.77
CA LEU A 92 -17.71 7.81 14.48
C LEU A 92 -17.56 8.93 13.44
N VAL A 93 -18.45 9.93 13.50
CA VAL A 93 -18.52 11.03 12.52
C VAL A 93 -17.88 12.30 13.06
N ASN A 94 -18.02 12.58 14.36
CA ASN A 94 -17.59 13.87 14.94
C ASN A 94 -16.22 13.83 15.64
N ALA A 95 -15.61 12.66 15.84
CA ALA A 95 -14.32 12.60 16.51
C ALA A 95 -13.16 12.89 15.55
N SER A 96 -12.19 13.66 16.02
CA SER A 96 -11.02 14.05 15.25
C SER A 96 -9.89 13.02 15.35
N GLY A 97 -9.24 12.77 14.21
CA GLY A 97 -8.05 11.92 14.12
C GLY A 97 -8.28 10.48 14.59
N THR A 98 -7.33 9.94 15.33
CA THR A 98 -7.38 8.54 15.81
C THR A 98 -8.47 8.31 16.86
N MET A 99 -9.02 9.35 17.49
CA MET A 99 -10.06 9.19 18.52
C MET A 99 -11.40 8.73 17.96
N GLY A 100 -11.65 8.94 16.66
CA GLY A 100 -12.80 8.40 15.94
C GLY A 100 -12.62 6.97 15.45
N SER A 101 -11.47 6.36 15.72
CA SER A 101 -11.24 4.96 15.37
C SER A 101 -12.26 4.07 16.08
N PRO A 102 -13.02 3.24 15.35
CA PRO A 102 -14.04 2.39 15.95
C PRO A 102 -13.43 1.38 16.94
N PHE A 103 -12.16 1.02 16.78
CA PHE A 103 -11.42 0.22 17.77
C PHE A 103 -11.27 0.95 19.11
N ILE A 104 -10.87 2.23 19.08
CA ILE A 104 -10.68 3.03 20.30
C ILE A 104 -12.03 3.29 20.96
N ILE A 105 -13.08 3.53 20.18
CA ILE A 105 -14.45 3.69 20.68
C ILE A 105 -14.93 2.41 21.37
N ALA A 106 -14.70 1.23 20.78
CA ALA A 106 -15.06 -0.05 21.38
C ALA A 106 -14.34 -0.28 22.73
N ILE A 107 -13.05 0.02 22.82
CA ILE A 107 -12.27 -0.15 24.06
C ILE A 107 -12.73 0.84 25.14
N LYS A 108 -13.03 2.08 24.76
CA LYS A 108 -13.59 3.08 25.70
C LYS A 108 -14.93 2.64 26.26
N ARG A 109 -15.78 1.99 25.45
CA ARG A 109 -17.03 1.38 25.92
C ARG A 109 -16.83 0.22 26.88
N ALA A 110 -15.72 -0.51 26.76
CA ALA A 110 -15.35 -1.58 27.67
C ALA A 110 -14.70 -1.10 28.98
N ASP A 111 -14.62 0.23 29.20
CA ASP A 111 -14.07 0.87 30.40
C ASP A 111 -12.57 0.57 30.66
N VAL A 112 -11.84 0.11 29.64
CA VAL A 112 -10.39 -0.20 29.73
C VAL A 112 -9.55 0.95 29.17
N TYR A 113 -9.52 2.09 29.87
CA TYR A 113 -8.86 3.31 29.39
C TYR A 113 -7.35 3.17 29.15
N GLY A 114 -6.65 2.36 29.96
CA GLY A 114 -5.22 2.13 29.79
C GLY A 114 -4.89 1.51 28.42
N LEU A 115 -5.68 0.52 28.00
CA LEU A 115 -5.52 -0.16 26.72
C LEU A 115 -5.85 0.77 25.54
N ALA A 116 -6.84 1.65 25.69
CA ALA A 116 -7.19 2.64 24.66
C ALA A 116 -6.03 3.60 24.37
N ASN A 117 -5.32 4.07 25.41
CA ASN A 117 -4.16 4.94 25.26
C ASN A 117 -2.97 4.21 24.62
N SER A 118 -2.70 2.96 25.01
CA SER A 118 -1.66 2.13 24.40
C SER A 118 -1.92 1.89 22.91
N ILE A 119 -3.16 1.59 22.52
CA ILE A 119 -3.54 1.36 21.12
C ILE A 119 -3.47 2.66 20.31
N ASN A 120 -3.82 3.80 20.90
CA ASN A 120 -3.64 5.09 20.26
C ASN A 120 -2.14 5.38 19.98
N GLY A 121 -1.26 5.12 20.95
CA GLY A 121 0.19 5.25 20.78
C GLY A 121 0.75 4.30 19.71
N PHE A 122 0.28 3.05 19.69
CA PHE A 122 0.64 2.07 18.67
C PHE A 122 0.15 2.47 17.26
N THR A 123 -1.05 3.03 17.16
CA THR A 123 -1.60 3.55 15.90
C THR A 123 -0.74 4.69 15.37
N PHE A 124 -0.33 5.62 16.24
CA PHE A 124 0.57 6.71 15.88
C PHE A 124 1.92 6.21 15.35
N LEU A 125 2.52 5.20 16.01
CA LEU A 125 3.75 4.57 15.55
C LEU A 125 3.57 3.89 14.19
N SER A 126 2.44 3.22 13.99
CA SER A 126 2.10 2.54 12.72
C SER A 126 1.95 3.53 11.56
N VAL A 127 1.29 4.67 11.79
CA VAL A 127 1.13 5.74 10.80
C VAL A 127 2.48 6.38 10.46
N ILE A 128 3.34 6.63 11.45
CA ILE A 128 4.70 7.13 11.18
C ILE A 128 5.46 6.16 10.27
N SER A 129 5.47 4.87 10.62
CA SER A 129 6.18 3.88 9.81
C SER A 129 5.63 3.78 8.39
N CYS A 130 4.30 3.74 8.21
CA CYS A 130 3.68 3.76 6.87
C CYS A 130 4.06 5.01 6.06
N GLY A 131 4.13 6.17 6.72
CA GLY A 131 4.55 7.42 6.12
C GLY A 131 6.01 7.41 5.64
N ILE A 132 6.93 6.88 6.45
CA ILE A 132 8.34 6.71 6.07
C ILE A 132 8.45 5.80 4.84
N THR A 133 7.73 4.68 4.83
CA THR A 133 7.69 3.72 3.71
C THR A 133 7.15 4.33 2.43
N SER A 134 6.12 5.18 2.54
CA SER A 134 5.55 5.89 1.39
C SER A 134 6.57 6.83 0.74
N VAL A 135 7.32 7.60 1.54
CA VAL A 135 8.39 8.50 1.04
C VAL A 135 9.56 7.70 0.44
N TYR A 136 9.92 6.58 1.08
CA TYR A 136 10.98 5.69 0.63
C TYR A 136 10.67 5.11 -0.76
N ILE A 137 9.45 4.61 -0.95
CA ILE A 137 8.98 4.05 -2.23
C ILE A 137 8.89 5.16 -3.28
N ALA A 138 8.24 6.29 -2.96
CA ALA A 138 8.06 7.39 -3.90
C ALA A 138 9.39 7.90 -4.47
N SER A 139 10.38 8.14 -3.61
CA SER A 139 11.70 8.65 -4.04
C SER A 139 12.43 7.68 -4.96
N ARG A 140 12.39 6.36 -4.67
CA ARG A 140 13.05 5.33 -5.49
C ARG A 140 12.31 5.02 -6.77
N SER A 141 10.98 4.98 -6.76
CA SER A 141 10.19 4.84 -7.98
C SER A 141 10.48 6.00 -8.94
N LEU A 142 10.57 7.22 -8.43
CA LEU A 142 10.88 8.39 -9.25
C LEU A 142 12.31 8.31 -9.84
N THR A 143 13.30 7.94 -9.04
CA THR A 143 14.66 7.73 -9.53
C THR A 143 14.76 6.58 -10.53
N ALA A 144 14.08 5.46 -10.30
CA ALA A 144 14.04 4.34 -11.24
C ALA A 144 13.42 4.73 -12.59
N LEU A 145 12.34 5.52 -12.58
CA LEU A 145 11.76 6.08 -13.81
C LEU A 145 12.75 6.98 -14.56
N SER A 146 13.60 7.71 -13.83
CA SER A 146 14.64 8.55 -14.44
C SER A 146 15.77 7.72 -15.03
N ASP A 147 16.18 6.64 -14.36
CA ASP A 147 17.21 5.71 -14.86
C ASP A 147 16.73 4.98 -16.12
N LEU A 148 15.42 4.68 -16.19
CA LEU A 148 14.74 4.16 -17.39
C LEU A 148 14.55 5.19 -18.51
N GLN A 149 15.03 6.43 -18.32
CA GLN A 149 14.82 7.56 -19.24
C GLN A 149 13.33 7.82 -19.53
N MET A 150 12.44 7.40 -18.65
CA MET A 150 11.00 7.66 -18.74
C MET A 150 10.63 9.04 -18.23
N ILE A 151 11.46 9.64 -17.37
CA ILE A 151 11.34 11.01 -16.87
C ILE A 151 12.68 11.75 -16.98
N HIS A 152 12.68 13.05 -16.67
CA HIS A 152 13.89 13.89 -16.77
C HIS A 152 15.01 13.43 -15.81
N SER A 153 16.25 13.40 -16.31
CA SER A 153 17.45 12.89 -15.62
C SER A 153 17.76 13.57 -14.28
N PHE A 154 17.19 14.75 -14.04
CA PHE A 154 17.29 15.47 -12.77
C PHE A 154 16.80 14.65 -11.56
N PHE A 155 15.72 13.88 -11.72
CA PHE A 155 15.18 13.01 -10.67
C PHE A 155 16.05 11.77 -10.41
N GLY A 156 16.94 11.43 -11.35
CA GLY A 156 17.86 10.30 -11.25
C GLY A 156 19.14 10.58 -10.45
N ARG A 157 19.36 11.82 -9.99
CA ARG A 157 20.60 12.20 -9.30
C ARG A 157 20.72 11.50 -7.95
N LYS A 158 21.79 10.72 -7.80
CA LYS A 158 22.15 9.95 -6.60
C LYS A 158 23.42 10.52 -5.96
N ASP A 159 23.53 10.36 -4.65
CA ASP A 159 24.76 10.61 -3.89
C ASP A 159 25.80 9.50 -4.12
N LEU A 160 27.04 9.67 -3.66
CA LEU A 160 28.15 8.70 -3.75
C LEU A 160 27.80 7.32 -3.19
N GLN A 161 26.86 7.26 -2.25
CA GLN A 161 26.35 6.02 -1.64
C GLN A 161 25.08 5.47 -2.33
N GLY A 162 24.74 5.95 -3.53
CA GLY A 162 23.59 5.51 -4.31
C GLY A 162 22.23 6.07 -3.84
N ARG A 163 22.22 7.04 -2.92
CA ARG A 163 20.98 7.56 -2.29
C ARG A 163 20.34 8.66 -3.16
N PRO A 164 19.03 8.55 -3.52
CA PRO A 164 18.38 9.52 -4.40
C PRO A 164 17.96 10.80 -3.66
N TYR A 165 18.89 11.76 -3.49
CA TYR A 165 18.64 12.96 -2.69
C TYR A 165 17.62 13.92 -3.31
N VAL A 166 17.64 14.11 -4.65
CA VAL A 166 16.72 15.04 -5.34
C VAL A 166 15.27 14.55 -5.20
N SER A 167 15.02 13.31 -5.59
CA SER A 167 13.69 12.69 -5.48
C SER A 167 13.21 12.62 -4.04
N LEU A 168 14.11 12.42 -3.08
CA LEU A 168 13.78 12.40 -1.66
C LEU A 168 13.31 13.78 -1.15
N ILE A 169 14.04 14.85 -1.47
CA ILE A 169 13.68 16.22 -1.05
C ILE A 169 12.34 16.63 -1.65
N ILE A 170 12.13 16.35 -2.94
CA ILE A 170 10.87 16.67 -3.62
C ILE A 170 9.71 15.87 -3.02
N SER A 171 9.90 14.57 -2.78
CA SER A 171 8.87 13.73 -2.17
C SER A 171 8.52 14.19 -0.75
N LEU A 172 9.53 14.53 0.07
CA LEU A 172 9.31 15.06 1.42
C LEU A 172 8.59 16.42 1.40
N GLY A 173 8.97 17.30 0.47
CA GLY A 173 8.33 18.61 0.30
C GLY A 173 6.86 18.48 -0.11
N LEU A 174 6.56 17.62 -1.09
CA LEU A 174 5.20 17.36 -1.55
C LEU A 174 4.34 16.69 -0.46
N VAL A 175 4.86 15.65 0.19
CA VAL A 175 4.14 14.96 1.28
C VAL A 175 3.91 15.90 2.45
N GLY A 176 4.89 16.70 2.82
CA GLY A 176 4.77 17.70 3.88
C GLY A 176 3.74 18.78 3.56
N GLY A 177 3.81 19.36 2.37
CA GLY A 177 2.92 20.42 1.93
C GLY A 177 1.48 19.94 1.75
N LEU A 178 1.28 18.83 1.04
CA LEU A 178 -0.06 18.26 0.82
C LEU A 178 -0.66 17.71 2.11
N GLY A 179 0.15 17.09 2.97
CA GLY A 179 -0.28 16.63 4.29
C GLY A 179 -0.75 17.79 5.17
N TYR A 180 -0.03 18.92 5.16
CA TYR A 180 -0.45 20.12 5.90
C TYR A 180 -1.76 20.71 5.38
N LEU A 181 -1.92 20.78 4.05
CA LEU A 181 -3.16 21.26 3.42
C LEU A 181 -4.36 20.37 3.76
N ASN A 182 -4.15 19.05 3.84
CA ASN A 182 -5.20 18.10 4.20
C ASN A 182 -5.68 18.27 5.65
N CYS A 183 -4.78 18.59 6.58
CA CYS A 183 -5.15 18.90 7.96
C CYS A 183 -5.95 20.21 8.10
N ASN A 184 -5.82 21.15 7.16
CA ASN A 184 -6.34 22.51 7.32
C ASN A 184 -7.67 22.76 6.59
N SER A 185 -7.89 22.20 5.39
CA SER A 185 -9.18 22.40 4.67
C SER A 185 -9.35 21.58 3.37
N VAL A 186 -8.30 20.93 2.85
CA VAL A 186 -8.35 20.32 1.52
C VAL A 186 -8.69 18.84 1.65
N GLY A 187 -9.72 18.38 0.94
CA GLY A 187 -10.14 16.97 0.95
C GLY A 187 -9.03 16.01 0.50
N SER A 188 -9.24 14.71 0.73
CA SER A 188 -8.21 13.69 0.50
C SER A 188 -7.98 13.46 -0.99
N LEU A 189 -6.91 14.07 -1.54
CA LEU A 189 -6.43 13.82 -2.91
C LEU A 189 -6.04 12.35 -3.14
N VAL A 190 -5.76 11.61 -2.07
CA VAL A 190 -5.20 10.27 -2.11
C VAL A 190 -6.19 9.26 -2.67
N ALA A 191 -7.46 9.33 -2.27
CA ALA A 191 -8.45 8.30 -2.60
C ALA A 191 -8.60 8.12 -4.13
N ILE A 192 -8.82 9.23 -4.84
CA ILE A 192 -8.99 9.24 -6.29
C ILE A 192 -7.68 8.90 -7.02
N ALA A 193 -6.54 9.41 -6.53
CA ALA A 193 -5.24 9.07 -7.10
C ALA A 193 -4.96 7.55 -7.02
N THR A 194 -5.33 6.92 -5.90
CA THR A 194 -5.23 5.47 -5.72
C THR A 194 -6.15 4.71 -6.68
N LEU A 195 -7.37 5.20 -6.95
CA LEU A 195 -8.25 4.58 -7.94
C LEU A 195 -7.66 4.65 -9.36
N PHE A 196 -7.07 5.79 -9.76
CA PHE A 196 -6.35 5.89 -11.04
C PHE A 196 -5.14 4.95 -11.09
N GLN A 197 -4.39 4.84 -10.00
CA GLN A 197 -3.26 3.91 -9.89
C GLN A 197 -3.72 2.46 -10.13
N TRP A 198 -4.72 1.98 -9.40
CA TRP A 198 -5.24 0.61 -9.60
C TRP A 198 -5.84 0.40 -10.99
N GLY A 199 -6.61 1.38 -11.49
CA GLY A 199 -7.15 1.34 -12.85
C GLY A 199 -6.04 1.21 -13.90
N SER A 200 -4.95 1.96 -13.75
CA SER A 200 -3.80 1.89 -14.65
C SER A 200 -3.09 0.54 -14.60
N ILE A 201 -2.95 -0.07 -13.41
CA ILE A 201 -2.37 -1.40 -13.23
C ILE A 201 -3.21 -2.47 -13.95
N TYR A 202 -4.53 -2.45 -13.78
CA TYR A 202 -5.42 -3.39 -14.46
C TYR A 202 -5.35 -3.25 -15.98
N ILE A 203 -5.38 -2.01 -16.49
CA ILE A 203 -5.27 -1.75 -17.94
C ILE A 203 -3.90 -2.20 -18.47
N ALA A 204 -2.81 -1.89 -17.78
CA ALA A 204 -1.46 -2.31 -18.16
C ALA A 204 -1.36 -3.83 -18.23
N HIS A 205 -1.95 -4.54 -17.27
CA HIS A 205 -1.90 -6.00 -17.25
C HIS A 205 -2.78 -6.63 -18.36
N LEU A 206 -3.93 -6.05 -18.69
CA LEU A 206 -4.74 -6.48 -19.83
C LEU A 206 -3.97 -6.31 -21.15
N ARG A 207 -3.28 -5.17 -21.32
CA ARG A 207 -2.42 -4.90 -22.48
C ARG A 207 -1.22 -5.84 -22.56
N PHE A 208 -0.57 -6.11 -21.43
CA PHE A 208 0.53 -7.08 -21.35
C PHE A 208 0.12 -8.45 -21.91
N ARG A 209 -1.09 -8.92 -21.54
CA ARG A 209 -1.64 -10.18 -22.06
C ARG A 209 -2.00 -10.12 -23.54
N GLN A 210 -2.53 -8.99 -24.01
CA GLN A 210 -2.77 -8.78 -25.43
C GLN A 210 -1.46 -8.84 -26.23
N GLY A 211 -0.37 -8.27 -25.71
CA GLY A 211 0.96 -8.35 -26.32
C GLY A 211 1.49 -9.77 -26.40
N LEU A 212 1.42 -10.53 -25.31
CA LEU A 212 1.84 -11.94 -25.30
C LEU A 212 1.07 -12.78 -26.33
N ARG A 213 -0.26 -12.59 -26.39
CA ARG A 213 -1.11 -13.28 -27.38
C ARG A 213 -0.77 -12.88 -28.82
N ALA A 214 -0.52 -11.60 -29.07
CA ALA A 214 -0.17 -11.10 -30.40
C ALA A 214 1.17 -11.63 -30.91
N GLN A 215 2.11 -11.95 -30.01
CA GLN A 215 3.43 -12.50 -30.35
C GLN A 215 3.52 -14.02 -30.19
N GLY A 216 2.41 -14.71 -29.91
CA GLY A 216 2.38 -16.16 -29.74
C GLY A 216 3.18 -16.68 -28.54
N LYS A 217 3.52 -15.83 -27.56
CA LYS A 217 4.23 -16.26 -26.34
C LYS A 217 3.24 -16.94 -25.39
N ASP A 218 3.49 -18.20 -25.07
CA ASP A 218 2.63 -18.94 -24.15
C ASP A 218 2.80 -18.44 -22.71
N LEU A 219 1.69 -18.38 -21.97
CA LEU A 219 1.66 -17.95 -20.58
C LEU A 219 2.46 -18.91 -19.67
N SER A 220 2.71 -20.15 -20.10
CA SER A 220 3.58 -21.12 -19.40
C SER A 220 5.02 -20.70 -19.26
N THR A 221 5.50 -19.80 -20.11
CA THR A 221 6.85 -19.25 -20.04
C THR A 221 7.04 -18.29 -18.87
N LEU A 222 5.95 -17.80 -18.25
CA LEU A 222 6.00 -16.86 -17.14
C LEU A 222 6.23 -17.60 -15.81
N PRO A 223 7.11 -17.09 -14.93
CA PRO A 223 7.37 -17.68 -13.61
C PRO A 223 6.13 -17.77 -12.72
N PHE A 224 5.19 -16.84 -12.89
CA PHE A 224 3.98 -16.76 -12.08
C PHE A 224 2.73 -16.55 -12.94
N LYS A 225 1.68 -17.29 -12.59
CA LYS A 225 0.36 -17.20 -13.22
C LYS A 225 -0.70 -16.95 -12.15
N GLY A 226 -1.47 -15.88 -12.31
CA GLY A 226 -2.62 -15.63 -11.46
C GLY A 226 -3.73 -16.66 -11.70
N LEU A 227 -4.22 -17.23 -10.60
CA LEU A 227 -5.47 -17.99 -10.56
C LEU A 227 -6.59 -17.00 -10.94
N LEU A 228 -7.43 -17.35 -11.92
CA LEU A 228 -8.56 -16.52 -12.43
C LEU A 228 -8.22 -15.36 -13.38
N THR A 229 -6.97 -15.19 -13.80
CA THR A 229 -6.62 -14.15 -14.78
C THR A 229 -6.98 -14.61 -16.21
N PRO A 230 -7.71 -13.83 -17.04
CA PRO A 230 -7.93 -12.38 -16.95
C PRO A 230 -9.27 -11.93 -16.36
N TRP A 231 -10.16 -12.85 -15.96
CA TRP A 231 -11.48 -12.48 -15.41
C TRP A 231 -11.36 -11.60 -14.17
N SER A 232 -10.39 -11.89 -13.30
CA SER A 232 -10.09 -11.06 -12.12
C SER A 232 -9.73 -9.61 -12.47
N GLN A 233 -9.12 -9.37 -13.63
CA GLN A 233 -8.70 -8.02 -14.07
C GLN A 233 -9.87 -7.22 -14.62
N TYR A 234 -10.74 -7.85 -15.42
CA TYR A 234 -11.96 -7.20 -15.88
C TYR A 234 -12.88 -6.87 -14.70
N PHE A 235 -13.05 -7.82 -13.77
CA PHE A 235 -13.84 -7.61 -12.57
C PHE A 235 -13.28 -6.47 -11.70
N GLY A 236 -11.97 -6.47 -11.44
CA GLY A 236 -11.30 -5.40 -10.70
C GLY A 236 -11.46 -4.03 -11.37
N LEU A 237 -11.34 -3.97 -12.70
CA LEU A 237 -11.55 -2.73 -13.46
C LEU A 237 -12.99 -2.22 -13.35
N ILE A 238 -13.98 -3.11 -13.40
CA ILE A 238 -15.40 -2.75 -13.21
C ILE A 238 -15.62 -2.18 -11.80
N ILE A 239 -15.06 -2.81 -10.77
CA ILE A 239 -15.15 -2.31 -9.39
C ILE A 239 -14.54 -0.91 -9.29
N VAL A 240 -13.33 -0.71 -9.83
CA VAL A 240 -12.68 0.61 -9.82
C VAL A 240 -13.55 1.66 -10.51
N LEU A 241 -14.17 1.35 -11.65
CA LEU A 241 -15.08 2.25 -12.36
C LEU A 241 -16.36 2.56 -11.56
N LEU A 242 -16.93 1.57 -10.89
CA LEU A 242 -18.09 1.77 -10.02
C LEU A 242 -17.75 2.66 -8.83
N VAL A 243 -16.63 2.41 -8.15
CA VAL A 243 -16.17 3.24 -7.03
C VAL A 243 -15.87 4.67 -7.50
N PHE A 244 -15.27 4.84 -8.68
CA PHE A 244 -15.13 6.17 -9.31
C PHE A 244 -16.46 6.89 -9.47
N GLY A 245 -17.49 6.18 -9.95
CA GLY A 245 -18.83 6.74 -10.10
C GLY A 245 -19.45 7.15 -8.76
N CYS A 246 -19.27 6.34 -7.71
CA CYS A 246 -19.72 6.66 -6.36
C CYS A 246 -19.00 7.87 -5.78
N GLU A 247 -17.67 7.94 -5.88
CA GLU A 247 -16.87 9.08 -5.43
C GLU A 247 -17.24 10.37 -6.17
N PHE A 248 -17.48 10.29 -7.48
CA PHE A 248 -17.95 11.42 -8.28
C PHE A 248 -19.33 11.90 -7.81
N TYR A 249 -20.26 10.97 -7.57
CA TYR A 249 -21.59 11.30 -7.06
C TYR A 249 -21.50 12.00 -5.70
N LEU A 250 -20.68 11.49 -4.77
CA LEU A 250 -20.50 12.08 -3.44
C LEU A 250 -19.80 13.45 -3.50
N ALA A 251 -18.90 13.66 -4.45
CA ALA A 251 -18.27 14.97 -4.66
C ALA A 251 -19.26 16.01 -5.20
N CYS A 252 -20.22 15.62 -6.04
CA CYS A 252 -21.27 16.50 -6.56
C CYS A 252 -22.40 16.73 -5.56
N TRP A 253 -22.83 15.68 -4.86
CA TRP A 253 -23.93 15.67 -3.90
C TRP A 253 -23.50 15.02 -2.58
N PRO A 254 -22.78 15.77 -1.73
CA PRO A 254 -22.41 15.29 -0.41
C PRO A 254 -23.67 15.06 0.45
N PHE A 255 -23.63 14.07 1.33
CA PHE A 255 -24.76 13.76 2.21
C PHE A 255 -25.07 14.94 3.14
N GLY A 256 -26.30 15.46 3.07
CA GLY A 256 -26.81 16.47 4.00
C GLY A 256 -26.46 17.93 3.67
N GLU A 257 -25.72 18.21 2.60
CA GLU A 257 -25.36 19.57 2.17
C GLU A 257 -25.67 19.83 0.69
N LYS A 258 -25.86 21.09 0.31
CA LYS A 258 -25.95 21.48 -1.10
C LYS A 258 -24.56 21.42 -1.72
N GLY A 259 -24.44 20.77 -2.88
CA GLY A 259 -23.20 20.69 -3.64
C GLY A 259 -22.57 22.08 -3.85
N SER A 260 -21.32 22.24 -3.41
CA SER A 260 -20.53 23.46 -3.56
C SER A 260 -19.31 23.17 -4.42
N VAL A 261 -18.97 24.09 -5.32
CA VAL A 261 -17.78 24.00 -6.18
C VAL A 261 -16.51 23.80 -5.35
N LYS A 262 -16.42 24.45 -4.19
CA LYS A 262 -15.30 24.28 -3.26
C LYS A 262 -15.23 22.85 -2.73
N SER A 263 -16.37 22.24 -2.39
CA SER A 263 -16.43 20.86 -1.89
C SER A 263 -16.06 19.86 -2.98
N PHE A 264 -16.59 20.05 -4.19
CA PHE A 264 -16.27 19.22 -5.35
C PHE A 264 -14.77 19.22 -5.66
N PHE A 265 -14.14 20.39 -5.80
CA PHE A 265 -12.70 20.43 -6.06
C PHE A 265 -11.87 19.98 -4.85
N SER A 266 -12.34 20.20 -3.63
CA SER A 266 -11.62 19.68 -2.45
C SER A 266 -11.59 18.15 -2.41
N ALA A 267 -12.67 17.48 -2.85
CA ALA A 267 -12.75 16.03 -2.92
C ALA A 267 -12.17 15.45 -4.22
N TYR A 268 -12.34 16.12 -5.36
CA TYR A 268 -12.17 15.56 -6.70
C TYR A 268 -10.98 16.13 -7.52
N LEU A 269 -10.14 17.00 -6.94
CA LEU A 269 -9.03 17.65 -7.67
C LEU A 269 -7.99 16.68 -8.25
N ALA A 270 -7.82 15.48 -7.69
CA ALA A 270 -6.85 14.51 -8.21
C ALA A 270 -7.19 14.00 -9.62
N ALA A 271 -8.46 13.98 -10.02
CA ALA A 271 -8.87 13.54 -11.35
C ALA A 271 -8.42 14.48 -12.49
N PRO A 272 -8.74 15.78 -12.47
CA PRO A 272 -8.22 16.70 -13.49
C PRO A 272 -6.70 16.80 -13.45
N LEU A 273 -6.08 16.69 -12.26
CA LEU A 273 -4.62 16.64 -12.14
C LEU A 273 -4.02 15.42 -12.85
N PHE A 274 -4.61 14.23 -12.70
CA PHE A 274 -4.16 13.03 -13.40
C PHE A 274 -4.20 13.18 -14.92
N PHE A 275 -5.30 13.72 -15.46
CA PHE A 275 -5.39 13.97 -16.90
C PHE A 275 -4.39 15.02 -17.35
N PHE A 276 -4.25 16.12 -16.59
CA PHE A 276 -3.26 17.15 -16.87
C PHE A 276 -1.84 16.56 -16.92
N ASP A 277 -1.43 15.80 -15.90
CA ASP A 277 -0.13 15.14 -15.84
C ASP A 277 0.07 14.17 -17.01
N TYR A 278 -0.96 13.38 -17.35
CA TYR A 278 -0.92 12.48 -18.49
C TYR A 278 -0.74 13.22 -19.82
N PHE A 279 -1.47 14.32 -20.05
CA PHE A 279 -1.36 15.13 -21.25
C PHE A 279 -0.02 15.86 -21.34
N VAL A 280 0.46 16.46 -20.26
CA VAL A 280 1.78 17.12 -20.20
C VAL A 280 2.89 16.11 -20.51
N TYR A 281 2.85 14.95 -19.86
CA TYR A 281 3.80 13.87 -20.10
C TYR A 281 3.81 13.42 -21.56
N LYS A 282 2.64 13.06 -22.09
CA LYS A 282 2.50 12.39 -23.37
C LYS A 282 2.57 13.33 -24.56
N GLN A 283 1.95 14.50 -24.47
CA GLN A 283 1.81 15.42 -25.60
C GLN A 283 2.92 16.46 -25.65
N TRP A 284 3.35 16.97 -24.48
CA TRP A 284 4.28 18.09 -24.43
C TRP A 284 5.73 17.65 -24.29
N TYR A 285 6.04 16.80 -23.31
CA TYR A 285 7.43 16.46 -22.98
C TYR A 285 7.97 15.26 -23.77
N PHE A 286 7.38 14.07 -23.63
CA PHE A 286 7.97 12.83 -24.16
C PHE A 286 7.43 12.41 -25.53
N LYS A 287 6.30 12.99 -25.98
CA LYS A 287 5.68 12.71 -27.29
C LYS A 287 5.53 11.19 -27.55
N THR A 288 5.24 10.43 -26.49
CA THR A 288 5.21 8.96 -26.52
C THR A 288 3.94 8.45 -27.18
N LYS A 289 4.08 7.43 -28.02
CA LYS A 289 2.96 6.74 -28.66
C LYS A 289 2.60 5.49 -27.87
N ILE A 290 1.32 5.16 -27.84
CA ILE A 290 0.86 3.90 -27.25
C ILE A 290 1.38 2.75 -28.12
N VAL A 291 2.23 1.89 -27.54
CA VAL A 291 2.86 0.76 -28.23
C VAL A 291 1.80 -0.27 -28.62
N LYS A 292 1.77 -0.69 -29.89
CA LYS A 292 0.84 -1.72 -30.37
C LYS A 292 1.19 -3.07 -29.74
N PRO A 293 0.22 -3.98 -29.50
CA PRO A 293 0.49 -5.28 -28.89
C PRO A 293 1.59 -6.10 -29.61
N VAL A 294 1.66 -6.02 -30.94
CA VAL A 294 2.68 -6.72 -31.75
C VAL A 294 4.08 -6.16 -31.51
N ASP A 295 4.21 -4.87 -31.26
CA ASP A 295 5.49 -4.15 -31.13
C ASP A 295 6.00 -4.07 -29.67
N MET A 296 5.34 -4.76 -28.73
CA MET A 296 5.74 -4.75 -27.31
C MET A 296 7.06 -5.51 -27.10
N ASP A 297 8.01 -4.91 -26.38
CA ASP A 297 9.27 -5.59 -26.05
C ASP A 297 9.08 -6.53 -24.86
N PHE A 298 9.36 -7.82 -25.08
CA PHE A 298 9.42 -8.86 -24.05
C PHE A 298 10.80 -9.53 -24.01
N GLY A 299 11.86 -8.77 -24.35
CA GLY A 299 13.25 -9.16 -24.18
C GLY A 299 13.66 -9.31 -22.71
N PRO A 300 14.92 -9.69 -22.44
CA PRO A 300 15.44 -9.78 -21.08
C PRO A 300 15.30 -8.43 -20.36
N ALA A 301 14.87 -8.46 -19.11
CA ALA A 301 14.82 -7.27 -18.27
C ALA A 301 16.24 -6.70 -18.17
N ARG A 302 16.45 -5.43 -18.52
CA ARG A 302 17.76 -4.81 -18.27
C ARG A 302 17.93 -4.73 -16.75
N ALA A 303 19.10 -5.09 -16.23
CA ALA A 303 19.40 -4.89 -14.82
C ALA A 303 19.50 -3.37 -14.56
N PHE A 304 18.64 -2.83 -13.69
CA PHE A 304 18.53 -1.38 -13.46
C PHE A 304 19.12 -0.94 -12.12
N ASP A 305 19.29 -1.86 -11.17
CA ASP A 305 19.91 -1.60 -9.87
C ASP A 305 21.29 -2.27 -9.80
N GLU A 306 22.19 -1.72 -8.98
CA GLU A 306 23.51 -2.34 -8.73
C GLU A 306 23.33 -3.75 -8.18
N GLN A 307 22.30 -3.97 -7.36
CA GLN A 307 21.96 -5.27 -6.82
C GLN A 307 21.42 -6.24 -7.90
N ASP A 308 20.65 -5.75 -8.89
CA ASP A 308 20.19 -6.56 -10.01
C ASP A 308 21.34 -6.89 -10.96
N LEU A 309 22.29 -5.97 -11.13
CA LEU A 309 23.52 -6.22 -11.88
C LEU A 309 24.39 -7.25 -11.17
N ILE A 310 24.56 -7.13 -9.85
CA ILE A 310 25.26 -8.13 -9.02
C ILE A 310 24.54 -9.47 -9.10
N ASN A 311 23.21 -9.50 -9.05
CA ASN A 311 22.43 -10.73 -9.16
C ASN A 311 22.51 -11.34 -10.56
N ALA A 312 22.53 -10.52 -11.61
CA ALA A 312 22.72 -10.95 -12.99
C ALA A 312 24.13 -11.53 -13.21
N ILE A 313 25.17 -10.83 -12.72
CA ILE A 313 26.56 -11.32 -12.74
C ILE A 313 26.67 -12.61 -11.92
N ALA A 314 26.03 -12.68 -10.76
CA ALA A 314 26.03 -13.89 -9.92
C ALA A 314 25.27 -15.04 -10.58
N ALA A 315 24.21 -14.77 -11.35
CA ALA A 315 23.48 -15.76 -12.13
C ALA A 315 24.33 -16.26 -13.32
N GLU A 316 25.00 -15.36 -14.04
CA GLU A 316 25.96 -15.73 -15.08
C GLU A 316 27.13 -16.55 -14.50
N ASP A 317 27.69 -16.15 -13.36
CA ASP A 317 28.74 -16.89 -12.65
C ASP A 317 28.25 -18.27 -12.17
N ALA A 318 26.98 -18.37 -11.76
CA ALA A 318 26.36 -19.63 -11.34
C ALA A 318 26.11 -20.59 -12.52
N GLU A 319 25.78 -20.07 -13.70
CA GLU A 319 25.72 -20.86 -14.94
C GLU A 319 27.11 -21.30 -15.41
N ARG A 320 28.13 -20.46 -15.20
CA ARG A 320 29.53 -20.74 -15.57
C ARG A 320 30.22 -21.78 -14.68
N ASP A 321 29.88 -21.83 -13.39
CA ASP A 321 30.43 -22.80 -12.42
C ASP A 321 29.36 -23.33 -11.44
N PRO A 322 28.64 -24.42 -11.82
CA PRO A 322 27.57 -24.98 -11.01
C PRO A 322 28.04 -25.63 -9.69
N GLU A 323 29.32 -26.02 -9.58
CA GLU A 323 29.93 -26.59 -8.37
C GLU A 323 30.13 -25.51 -7.29
N LYS A 324 30.61 -24.33 -7.69
CA LYS A 324 30.80 -23.18 -6.80
C LYS A 324 29.48 -22.66 -6.23
N ASN A 325 28.41 -22.64 -7.04
CA ASN A 325 27.07 -22.24 -6.58
C ASN A 325 26.47 -23.24 -5.57
N LYS A 326 26.65 -24.55 -5.76
CA LYS A 326 26.23 -25.57 -4.77
C LYS A 326 26.91 -25.37 -3.42
N ARG A 327 28.22 -25.06 -3.41
CA ARG A 327 28.98 -24.78 -2.18
C ARG A 327 28.49 -23.51 -1.47
N GLN A 328 28.25 -22.42 -2.20
CA GLN A 328 27.70 -21.18 -1.64
C GLN A 328 26.27 -21.33 -1.11
N THR A 329 25.44 -22.13 -1.77
CA THR A 329 24.07 -22.41 -1.33
C THR A 329 24.07 -23.21 -0.04
N TRP A 330 24.98 -24.17 0.10
CA TRP A 330 25.13 -24.97 1.32
C TRP A 330 25.62 -24.13 2.50
N THR A 331 26.64 -23.27 2.30
CA THR A 331 27.13 -22.39 3.36
C THR A 331 26.11 -21.33 3.79
N LYS A 332 25.34 -20.75 2.85
CA LYS A 332 24.24 -19.84 3.19
C LYS A 332 23.12 -20.54 3.98
N ARG A 333 22.79 -21.79 3.66
CA ARG A 333 21.82 -22.60 4.43
C ARG A 333 22.30 -22.90 5.84
N VAL A 334 23.58 -23.28 6.00
CA VAL A 334 24.18 -23.50 7.33
C VAL A 334 24.24 -22.20 8.12
N LEU A 335 24.58 -21.07 7.49
CA LEU A 335 24.62 -19.76 8.15
C LEU A 335 23.23 -19.31 8.61
N TYR A 336 22.19 -19.51 7.80
CA TYR A 336 20.79 -19.25 8.19
C TYR A 336 20.34 -20.13 9.36
N ILE A 337 20.75 -21.40 9.39
CA ILE A 337 20.43 -22.33 10.50
C ILE A 337 21.17 -21.93 11.79
N VAL A 338 22.37 -21.38 11.69
CA VAL A 338 23.21 -21.04 12.85
C VAL A 338 22.94 -19.63 13.39
N ILE A 339 22.55 -18.68 12.53
CA ILE A 339 22.47 -17.25 12.90
C ILE A 339 21.03 -16.71 12.93
N GLY A 340 20.05 -17.41 12.32
CA GLY A 340 18.62 -17.02 12.33
C GLY A 340 18.27 -16.01 11.25
#